data_AF-A0A9D2HZ18-F1
#
_entry.id   AF-A0A9D2HZ18-F1
#
_cell.length_a   1.000
_cell.length_b   1.000
_cell.length_c   1.000
_cell.angle_alpha   90.00
_cell.angle_beta   90.00
_cell.angle_gamma   90.00
#
_symmetry.space_group_name_H-M   'P 1'
#
loop_
_entity.id
_entity.type
_entity.pdbx_description
1 polymer ?
#
loop_
_entity_poly.entity_id
_entity_poly.type
_entity_poly.pdbx_seq_one_letter_code
_entity_poly.pdbx_strand_id
1 'polypeptide(L)'
;FRGYKRKKTTAIKLKTETDSVTNIYFVDETNTSHEVLLITNGGFSLRYLLDEVSPTGLRTSGVKAINLKADDYVVGGAVFDLDDEKYPILILTQRGNAKRFRTGEIPRLGRAKRGLMLIKELKANPHRIIFVDAGTDANSLYALRTTRGQDKEVYSKSIPFTARYTNGSALLAERDEGNIFTIKKIHDLSQLEG
;
A
#
# COMPACT_ATOMS: atom_id res chain seq x y z
N PHE A 1 10.45 37.98 21.29
CA PHE A 1 10.23 36.90 20.30
C PHE A 1 8.79 36.39 20.42
N ARG A 2 7.91 36.77 19.47
CA ARG A 2 6.50 36.38 19.48
C ARG A 2 6.40 34.93 19.00
N GLY A 3 6.05 34.02 19.91
CA GLY A 3 5.93 32.59 19.64
C GLY A 3 4.97 32.34 18.47
N TYR A 4 5.51 31.91 17.34
CA TYR A 4 4.73 31.55 16.16
C TYR A 4 3.98 30.25 16.47
N LYS A 5 2.73 30.35 16.93
CA LYS A 5 1.84 29.19 17.06
C LYS A 5 1.61 28.63 15.66
N ARG A 6 2.16 27.45 15.36
CA ARG A 6 1.84 26.69 14.14
C ARG A 6 0.33 26.42 14.11
N LYS A 7 -0.40 27.14 13.26
CA LYS A 7 -1.82 26.85 13.00
C LYS A 7 -1.90 25.61 12.11
N LYS A 8 -2.59 24.57 12.59
CA LYS A 8 -2.92 23.40 11.75
C LYS A 8 -3.97 23.84 10.72
N THR A 9 -3.88 23.30 9.50
CA THR A 9 -4.89 23.50 8.46
C THR A 9 -5.40 22.16 7.97
N THR A 10 -6.67 22.10 7.55
CA THR A 10 -7.23 20.92 6.89
C THR A 10 -6.60 20.77 5.51
N ALA A 11 -6.01 19.61 5.23
CA ALA A 11 -5.42 19.28 3.94
C ALA A 11 -6.38 18.51 3.01
N ILE A 12 -7.36 17.80 3.58
CA ILE A 12 -8.43 17.10 2.87
C ILE A 12 -9.65 16.94 3.78
N LYS A 13 -10.86 16.99 3.21
CA LYS A 13 -12.10 16.71 3.94
C LYS A 13 -12.45 15.22 3.83
N LEU A 14 -12.46 14.53 4.95
CA LEU A 14 -12.95 13.15 5.08
C LEU A 14 -14.49 13.15 5.11
N LYS A 15 -15.13 12.20 4.42
CA LYS A 15 -16.60 12.17 4.26
C LYS A 15 -17.27 11.42 5.41
N THR A 16 -16.62 10.38 5.92
CA THR A 16 -17.12 9.54 7.02
C THR A 16 -16.13 9.50 8.17
N GLU A 17 -16.58 9.10 9.36
CA GLU A 17 -15.72 8.95 10.54
C GLU A 17 -14.72 7.79 10.39
N THR A 18 -15.02 6.85 9.49
CA THR A 18 -14.18 5.69 9.17
C THR A 18 -13.17 5.97 8.06
N ASP A 19 -13.29 7.09 7.36
CA ASP A 19 -12.31 7.48 6.35
C ASP A 19 -10.99 7.85 7.03
N SER A 20 -9.87 7.49 6.41
CA SER A 20 -8.54 7.87 6.86
C SER A 20 -7.62 8.07 5.66
N VAL A 21 -6.57 8.87 5.87
CA VAL A 21 -5.51 9.04 4.86
C VAL A 21 -4.49 7.92 5.05
N THR A 22 -4.29 7.10 4.02
CA THR A 22 -3.35 5.96 4.06
C THR A 22 -1.96 6.34 3.57
N ASN A 23 -1.88 7.17 2.52
CA ASN A 23 -0.62 7.57 1.89
C ASN A 23 -0.69 9.02 1.42
N ILE A 24 0.46 9.68 1.39
CA ILE A 24 0.65 11.01 0.82
C ILE A 24 1.88 10.91 -0.08
N TYR A 25 1.76 11.35 -1.33
CA TYR A 25 2.86 11.42 -2.28
C TYR A 25 3.06 12.88 -2.67
N PHE A 26 4.31 13.32 -2.67
CA PHE A 26 4.68 14.58 -3.31
C PHE A 26 4.94 14.29 -4.78
N VAL A 27 4.30 15.06 -5.66
CA VAL A 27 4.49 14.98 -7.10
C VAL A 27 4.81 16.39 -7.56
N ASP A 28 5.84 16.52 -8.40
CA ASP A 28 6.18 17.79 -9.00
C ASP A 28 5.10 18.16 -10.03
N GLU A 29 4.47 19.32 -9.87
CA GLU A 29 3.40 19.78 -10.76
C GLU A 29 3.88 19.96 -12.21
N THR A 30 5.19 20.07 -12.43
CA THR A 30 5.80 20.14 -13.77
C THR A 30 6.00 18.77 -14.42
N ASN A 31 5.95 17.69 -13.63
CA ASN A 31 6.03 16.31 -14.12
C ASN A 31 4.74 15.56 -13.78
N THR A 32 3.78 15.55 -14.71
CA THR A 32 2.54 14.79 -14.54
C THR A 32 2.64 13.36 -15.08
N SER A 33 3.81 12.95 -15.59
CA SER A 33 4.02 11.63 -16.20
C SER A 33 4.18 10.56 -15.13
N HIS A 34 3.10 10.26 -14.44
CA HIS A 34 3.04 9.28 -13.38
C HIS A 34 1.81 8.37 -13.50
N GLU A 35 1.91 7.24 -12.82
CA GLU A 35 0.81 6.33 -12.61
C GLU A 35 0.51 6.16 -11.13
N VAL A 36 -0.76 5.83 -10.85
CA VAL A 36 -1.25 5.51 -9.52
C VAL A 36 -1.54 4.02 -9.46
N LEU A 37 -1.05 3.35 -8.43
CA LEU A 37 -1.48 2.02 -8.04
C LEU A 37 -2.21 2.10 -6.70
N LEU A 38 -3.37 1.48 -6.60
CA LEU A 38 -4.10 1.31 -5.35
C LEU A 38 -4.27 -0.18 -5.05
N ILE A 39 -4.18 -0.54 -3.77
CA ILE A 39 -4.34 -1.92 -3.29
C ILE A 39 -5.30 -1.92 -2.11
N THR A 40 -6.24 -2.86 -2.16
CA THR A 40 -7.33 -2.98 -1.19
C THR A 40 -7.14 -4.15 -0.24
N ASN A 41 -7.82 -4.09 0.89
CA ASN A 41 -7.85 -5.15 1.90
C ASN A 41 -8.37 -6.47 1.31
N GLY A 42 -9.41 -6.39 0.48
CA GLY A 42 -9.99 -7.53 -0.23
C GLY A 42 -9.13 -8.10 -1.36
N GLY A 43 -7.90 -7.61 -1.56
CA GLY A 43 -6.98 -8.19 -2.53
C GLY A 43 -7.20 -7.74 -3.97
N PHE A 44 -7.84 -6.59 -4.19
CA PHE A 44 -7.92 -5.94 -5.50
C PHE A 44 -6.83 -4.89 -5.66
N SER A 45 -6.29 -4.76 -6.87
CA SER A 45 -5.39 -3.70 -7.28
C SER A 45 -5.89 -2.94 -8.51
N LEU A 46 -5.64 -1.63 -8.57
CA LEU A 46 -6.01 -0.80 -9.71
C LEU A 46 -4.85 0.12 -10.10
N ARG A 47 -4.41 0.06 -11.37
CA ARG A 47 -3.39 0.93 -11.97
C ARG A 47 -4.02 1.83 -13.02
N TYR A 48 -3.74 3.13 -12.97
CA TYR A 48 -4.26 4.14 -13.91
C TYR A 48 -3.34 5.37 -13.96
N LEU A 49 -3.57 6.29 -14.91
CA LEU A 49 -2.72 7.48 -15.08
C LEU A 49 -3.03 8.54 -14.01
N LEU A 50 -2.00 9.21 -13.48
CA LEU A 50 -2.21 10.30 -12.52
C LEU A 50 -3.03 11.45 -13.12
N ASP A 51 -2.90 11.70 -14.43
CA ASP A 51 -3.67 12.70 -15.18
C ASP A 51 -5.20 12.51 -15.08
N GLU A 52 -5.68 11.31 -14.74
CA GLU A 52 -7.10 11.07 -14.51
C GLU A 52 -7.60 11.68 -13.18
N VAL A 53 -6.68 12.09 -12.28
CA VAL A 53 -6.96 12.71 -10.98
C VAL A 53 -6.88 14.23 -11.11
N SER A 54 -8.04 14.88 -11.18
CA SER A 54 -8.07 16.34 -11.23
C SER A 54 -7.50 16.96 -9.95
N PRO A 55 -6.66 18.02 -10.05
CA PRO A 55 -6.26 18.81 -8.90
C PRO A 55 -7.48 19.38 -8.17
N THR A 56 -7.44 19.40 -6.85
CA THR A 56 -8.53 19.94 -6.01
C THR A 56 -7.98 20.77 -4.86
N GLY A 57 -8.80 21.71 -4.37
CA GLY A 57 -8.42 22.52 -3.21
C GLY A 57 -8.41 21.70 -1.90
N LEU A 58 -7.68 22.20 -0.90
CA LEU A 58 -7.47 21.56 0.41
C LEU A 58 -8.74 21.20 1.20
N ARG A 59 -9.87 21.87 0.90
CA ARG A 59 -11.15 21.68 1.62
C ARG A 59 -12.12 20.74 0.90
N THR A 60 -11.69 20.11 -0.19
CA THR A 60 -12.51 19.12 -0.91
C THR A 60 -12.30 17.72 -0.36
N SER A 61 -13.14 16.76 -0.78
CA SER A 61 -12.97 15.34 -0.49
C SER A 61 -12.28 14.57 -1.62
N GLY A 62 -11.65 15.28 -2.56
CA GLY A 62 -11.03 14.68 -3.75
C GLY A 62 -12.02 14.00 -4.70
N VAL A 63 -11.49 13.13 -5.56
CA VAL A 63 -12.22 12.36 -6.56
C VAL A 63 -12.17 10.86 -6.26
N LYS A 64 -13.19 10.11 -6.70
CA LYS A 64 -13.21 8.65 -6.50
C LYS A 64 -12.09 7.98 -7.31
N ALA A 65 -11.21 7.27 -6.62
CA ALA A 65 -10.04 6.64 -7.22
C ALA A 65 -10.28 5.17 -7.61
N ILE A 66 -10.94 4.40 -6.76
CA ILE A 66 -11.27 2.98 -6.96
C ILE A 66 -12.72 2.69 -6.56
N ASN A 67 -13.36 1.72 -7.22
CA ASN A 67 -14.68 1.24 -6.83
C ASN A 67 -14.57 0.09 -5.81
N LEU A 68 -14.87 0.40 -4.55
CA LEU A 68 -14.84 -0.57 -3.44
C LEU A 68 -16.15 -1.37 -3.38
N LYS A 69 -16.06 -2.64 -2.99
CA LYS A 69 -17.21 -3.43 -2.53
C LYS A 69 -17.53 -3.00 -1.09
N ALA A 70 -18.69 -3.43 -0.60
CA ALA A 70 -18.99 -3.35 0.83
C ALA A 70 -17.84 -3.98 1.65
N ASP A 71 -17.49 -3.33 2.75
CA ASP A 71 -16.47 -3.73 3.73
C ASP A 71 -15.02 -3.81 3.20
N ASP A 72 -14.79 -3.35 1.96
CA ASP A 72 -13.47 -3.25 1.36
C ASP A 72 -12.94 -1.83 1.51
N TYR A 73 -11.63 -1.69 1.70
CA TYR A 73 -10.96 -0.40 1.88
C TYR A 73 -9.56 -0.44 1.29
N VAL A 74 -9.02 0.74 0.96
CA VAL A 74 -7.64 0.87 0.48
C VAL A 74 -6.69 0.68 1.65
N VAL A 75 -5.71 -0.21 1.49
CA VAL A 75 -4.65 -0.44 2.48
C VAL A 75 -3.46 0.46 2.18
N GLY A 76 -3.16 0.63 0.90
CA GLY A 76 -2.18 1.60 0.45
C GLY A 76 -2.11 1.69 -1.06
N GLY A 77 -1.13 2.42 -1.55
CA GLY A 77 -0.90 2.62 -2.97
C GLY A 77 0.54 3.01 -3.28
N ALA A 78 0.76 3.44 -4.51
CA ALA A 78 2.01 3.99 -4.98
C ALA A 78 1.73 5.05 -6.06
N VAL A 79 2.59 6.06 -6.13
CA VAL A 79 2.75 6.92 -7.30
C VAL A 79 4.16 6.68 -7.82
N PHE A 80 4.29 6.40 -9.11
CA PHE A 80 5.56 6.05 -9.76
C PHE A 80 5.58 6.60 -11.19
N ASP A 81 6.78 6.65 -11.78
CA ASP A 81 6.97 7.19 -13.13
C ASP A 81 6.16 6.41 -14.17
N LEU A 82 5.68 7.14 -15.17
CA LEU A 82 4.94 6.57 -16.28
C LEU A 82 5.73 5.42 -16.90
N ASP A 83 5.05 4.29 -17.09
CA ASP A 83 5.60 3.06 -17.69
C ASP A 83 6.79 2.44 -16.91
N ASP A 84 7.05 2.84 -15.66
CA ASP A 84 7.94 2.06 -14.79
C ASP A 84 7.25 0.77 -14.38
N GLU A 85 7.49 -0.28 -15.17
CA GLU A 85 7.01 -1.64 -14.92
C GLU A 85 7.80 -2.40 -13.85
N LYS A 86 8.93 -1.84 -13.37
CA LYS A 86 9.84 -2.50 -12.43
C LYS A 86 9.68 -2.01 -11.00
N TYR A 87 8.94 -0.93 -10.79
CA TYR A 87 8.68 -0.36 -9.48
C TYR A 87 8.19 -1.43 -8.47
N PRO A 88 8.92 -1.66 -7.38
CA PRO A 88 8.65 -2.77 -6.48
C PRO A 88 7.57 -2.43 -5.46
N ILE A 89 6.64 -3.37 -5.27
CA ILE A 89 5.60 -3.31 -4.26
C ILE A 89 5.68 -4.55 -3.38
N LEU A 90 5.66 -4.34 -2.06
CA LEU A 90 5.52 -5.39 -1.06
C LEU A 90 4.10 -5.36 -0.48
N ILE A 91 3.49 -6.53 -0.35
CA ILE A 91 2.25 -6.69 0.41
C ILE A 91 2.39 -7.79 1.46
N LEU A 92 1.74 -7.59 2.61
CA LEU A 92 1.57 -8.60 3.65
C LEU A 92 0.08 -8.79 3.97
N THR A 93 -0.30 -10.03 4.23
CA THR A 93 -1.66 -10.42 4.61
C THR A 93 -1.75 -10.67 6.11
N GLN A 94 -2.95 -10.56 6.67
CA GLN A 94 -3.20 -10.84 8.09
C GLN A 94 -2.76 -12.24 8.53
N ARG A 95 -2.79 -13.21 7.61
CA ARG A 95 -2.40 -14.61 7.87
C ARG A 95 -0.89 -14.88 7.74
N GLY A 96 -0.09 -13.83 7.52
CA GLY A 96 1.36 -13.98 7.46
C GLY A 96 1.93 -14.24 6.07
N ASN A 97 1.11 -14.28 5.02
CA ASN A 97 1.65 -14.35 3.66
C ASN A 97 2.21 -13.01 3.20
N ALA A 98 3.32 -13.05 2.49
CA ALA A 98 3.91 -11.89 1.85
C ALA A 98 4.32 -12.19 0.42
N LYS A 99 4.29 -11.15 -0.42
CA LYS A 99 4.90 -11.20 -1.74
C LYS A 99 5.38 -9.84 -2.18
N ARG A 100 6.41 -9.86 -3.02
CA ARG A 100 6.74 -8.71 -3.87
C ARG A 100 6.18 -8.94 -5.27
N PHE A 101 5.80 -7.86 -5.92
CA PHE A 101 5.50 -7.85 -7.34
C PHE A 101 5.97 -6.52 -7.92
N ARG A 102 6.10 -6.48 -9.24
CA ARG A 102 6.42 -5.25 -9.96
C ARG A 102 5.14 -4.66 -10.52
N THR A 103 5.05 -3.35 -10.60
CA THR A 103 3.90 -2.62 -11.18
C THR A 103 3.48 -3.14 -12.56
N GLY A 104 4.40 -3.64 -13.39
CA GLY A 104 4.11 -4.29 -14.67
C GLY A 104 3.17 -5.51 -14.60
N GLU A 105 3.11 -6.18 -13.44
CA GLU A 105 2.16 -7.29 -13.19
C GLU A 105 0.70 -6.82 -13.15
N ILE A 106 0.48 -5.51 -12.96
CA ILE A 106 -0.84 -4.89 -12.90
C ILE A 106 -1.09 -4.14 -14.20
N PRO A 107 -1.96 -4.67 -15.09
CA PRO A 107 -2.39 -3.94 -16.28
C PRO A 107 -3.02 -2.61 -15.91
N ARG A 108 -2.73 -1.58 -16.73
CA ARG A 108 -3.43 -0.31 -16.68
C ARG A 108 -4.90 -0.53 -17.06
N LEU A 109 -5.79 0.00 -16.23
CA LEU A 109 -7.21 0.08 -16.55
C LEU A 109 -7.59 1.56 -16.71
N GLY A 110 -8.54 2.05 -15.93
CA GLY A 110 -8.82 3.47 -15.76
C GLY A 110 -9.32 3.71 -14.33
N ARG A 111 -9.37 4.97 -13.93
CA ARG A 111 -9.81 5.36 -12.59
C ARG A 111 -11.24 4.91 -12.30
N ALA A 112 -11.54 4.74 -11.02
CA ALA A 112 -12.86 4.39 -10.49
C ALA A 112 -13.42 3.04 -10.99
N LYS A 113 -12.58 2.18 -11.56
CA LYS A 113 -12.89 0.77 -11.82
C LYS A 113 -12.73 -0.07 -10.56
N ARG A 114 -13.15 -1.33 -10.61
CA ARG A 114 -13.02 -2.28 -9.49
C ARG A 114 -11.57 -2.73 -9.26
N GLY A 115 -10.74 -2.68 -10.29
CA GLY A 115 -9.41 -3.29 -10.27
C GLY A 115 -9.45 -4.78 -10.55
N LEU A 116 -8.27 -5.41 -10.47
CA LEU A 116 -8.04 -6.83 -10.72
C LEU A 116 -7.60 -7.51 -9.43
N MET A 117 -7.87 -8.82 -9.32
CA MET A 117 -7.41 -9.59 -8.17
C MET A 117 -5.88 -9.72 -8.16
N LEU A 118 -5.31 -9.34 -7.01
CA LEU A 118 -3.89 -9.39 -6.66
C LEU A 118 -3.54 -10.62 -5.82
N ILE A 119 -4.52 -11.25 -5.18
CA ILE A 119 -4.33 -12.51 -4.44
C ILE A 119 -5.47 -13.45 -4.77
N LYS A 120 -5.24 -14.76 -4.66
CA LYS A 120 -6.26 -15.78 -4.88
C LYS A 120 -7.23 -15.78 -3.70
N GLU A 121 -8.50 -15.51 -3.96
CA GLU A 121 -9.53 -15.60 -2.93
C GLU A 121 -9.76 -17.07 -2.57
N LEU A 122 -9.64 -17.38 -1.27
CA LEU A 122 -9.89 -18.71 -0.75
C LEU A 122 -11.33 -18.83 -0.27
N LYS A 123 -11.96 -19.99 -0.46
CA LYS A 123 -13.34 -20.23 0.01
C LYS A 123 -13.46 -20.19 1.54
N ALA A 124 -12.44 -20.69 2.22
CA ALA A 124 -12.35 -20.71 3.68
C ALA A 124 -11.13 -19.90 4.12
N ASN A 125 -11.32 -19.08 5.16
CA ASN A 125 -10.28 -18.22 5.75
C ASN A 125 -9.49 -17.40 4.70
N PRO A 126 -10.14 -16.48 3.97
CA PRO A 126 -9.50 -15.77 2.88
C PRO A 126 -8.39 -14.82 3.39
N HIS A 127 -7.35 -14.66 2.57
CA HIS A 127 -6.32 -13.66 2.85
C HIS A 127 -6.88 -12.24 2.68
N ARG A 128 -6.43 -11.34 3.55
CA ARG A 128 -6.74 -9.93 3.57
C ARG A 128 -5.45 -9.16 3.69
N ILE A 129 -5.23 -8.24 2.76
CA ILE A 129 -4.01 -7.44 2.74
C ILE A 129 -4.11 -6.42 3.87
N ILE A 130 -3.12 -6.37 4.75
CA ILE A 130 -3.10 -5.44 5.90
C ILE A 130 -1.96 -4.45 5.82
N PHE A 131 -1.05 -4.64 4.87
CA PHE A 131 0.10 -3.77 4.70
C PHE A 131 0.56 -3.74 3.24
N VAL A 132 0.89 -2.54 2.80
CA VAL A 132 1.45 -2.23 1.48
C VAL A 132 2.63 -1.32 1.73
N ASP A 133 3.79 -1.67 1.16
CA ASP A 133 4.94 -0.79 1.10
C ASP A 133 5.38 -0.65 -0.36
N ALA A 134 5.51 0.60 -0.79
CA ALA A 134 5.77 1.00 -2.16
C ALA A 134 7.18 1.58 -2.25
N GLY A 135 7.89 1.30 -3.35
CA GLY A 135 9.27 1.76 -3.49
C GLY A 135 10.18 1.10 -2.44
N THR A 136 9.90 -0.16 -2.10
CA THR A 136 10.74 -0.90 -1.16
C THR A 136 12.14 -1.06 -1.72
N ASP A 137 13.14 -0.53 -1.02
CA ASP A 137 14.52 -0.86 -1.27
C ASP A 137 14.73 -2.37 -1.16
N ALA A 138 15.75 -2.88 -1.86
CA ALA A 138 16.05 -4.30 -1.80
C ALA A 138 16.32 -4.80 -0.37
N ASN A 139 16.71 -3.93 0.57
CA ASN A 139 17.10 -4.33 1.91
C ASN A 139 16.27 -3.69 3.05
N SER A 140 15.08 -3.16 2.76
CA SER A 140 14.18 -2.65 3.82
C SER A 140 13.86 -3.76 4.83
N LEU A 141 13.97 -3.45 6.12
CA LEU A 141 13.70 -4.35 7.23
C LEU A 141 12.31 -4.09 7.82
N TYR A 142 11.57 -5.16 8.10
CA TYR A 142 10.25 -5.10 8.74
C TYR A 142 10.26 -5.92 10.02
N ALA A 143 9.81 -5.31 11.12
CA ALA A 143 9.50 -6.00 12.35
C ALA A 143 8.00 -6.36 12.36
N LEU A 144 7.72 -7.64 12.57
CA LEU A 144 6.38 -8.22 12.66
C LEU A 144 6.16 -8.69 14.09
N ARG A 145 4.96 -8.47 14.62
CA ARG A 145 4.48 -9.13 15.84
C ARG A 145 3.20 -9.88 15.52
N THR A 146 3.07 -11.10 16.01
CA THR A 146 1.86 -11.90 15.85
C THR A 146 0.91 -11.75 17.05
N THR A 147 -0.34 -12.15 16.87
CA THR A 147 -1.37 -12.15 17.93
C THR A 147 -1.04 -13.07 19.11
N ARG A 148 -0.14 -14.04 18.94
CA ARG A 148 0.34 -14.91 20.03
C ARG A 148 1.73 -14.53 20.54
N GLY A 149 2.19 -13.32 20.21
CA GLY A 149 3.37 -12.71 20.81
C GLY A 149 4.71 -13.09 20.18
N GLN A 150 4.72 -13.74 19.01
CA GLN A 150 5.97 -14.00 18.29
C GLN A 150 6.41 -12.74 17.56
N ASP A 151 7.70 -12.41 17.70
CA ASP A 151 8.34 -11.32 16.97
C ASP A 151 9.23 -11.89 15.86
N LYS A 152 9.18 -11.27 14.69
CA LYS A 152 9.96 -11.69 13.53
C LYS A 152 10.48 -10.51 12.73
N GLU A 153 11.71 -10.60 12.30
CA GLU A 153 12.32 -9.68 11.35
C GLU A 153 12.33 -10.28 9.94
N VAL A 154 11.93 -9.47 8.97
CA VAL A 154 11.88 -9.87 7.57
C VAL A 154 12.48 -8.77 6.71
N TYR A 155 13.42 -9.12 5.86
CA TYR A 155 13.96 -8.21 4.85
C TYR A 155 13.14 -8.29 3.56
N SER A 156 12.91 -7.18 2.88
CA SER A 156 12.24 -7.16 1.58
C SER A 156 12.92 -8.12 0.58
N LYS A 157 14.27 -8.16 0.51
CA LYS A 157 15.00 -9.08 -0.40
C LYS A 157 14.67 -10.55 -0.22
N SER A 158 14.33 -11.01 0.98
CA SER A 158 14.05 -12.45 1.21
C SER A 158 12.70 -12.87 0.66
N ILE A 159 11.82 -11.92 0.34
CA ILE A 159 10.50 -12.16 -0.23
C ILE A 159 10.62 -12.19 -1.75
N PRO A 160 10.24 -13.27 -2.45
CA PRO A 160 10.40 -13.33 -3.90
C PRO A 160 9.45 -12.37 -4.62
N PHE A 161 9.88 -11.92 -5.81
CA PHE A 161 8.96 -11.36 -6.79
C PHE A 161 8.10 -12.48 -7.36
N THR A 162 6.80 -12.22 -7.47
CA THR A 162 5.82 -13.20 -7.96
C THR A 162 4.84 -12.53 -8.90
N ALA A 163 4.20 -13.35 -9.74
CA ALA A 163 3.16 -12.88 -10.63
C ALA A 163 1.96 -12.29 -9.86
N ARG A 164 1.17 -11.46 -10.56
CA ARG A 164 -0.03 -10.82 -9.97
C ARG A 164 -0.90 -11.79 -9.20
N TYR A 165 -1.33 -12.91 -9.78
CA TYR A 165 -2.41 -13.73 -9.20
C TYR A 165 -1.91 -14.91 -8.37
N THR A 166 -1.24 -14.61 -7.25
CA THR A 166 -0.64 -15.58 -6.32
C THR A 166 -0.82 -15.13 -4.86
N ASN A 167 -0.76 -16.05 -3.91
CA ASN A 167 -0.86 -15.74 -2.47
C ASN A 167 0.50 -15.48 -1.81
N GLY A 168 1.60 -15.46 -2.56
CA GLY A 168 2.92 -15.28 -1.98
C GLY A 168 3.37 -16.44 -1.09
N SER A 169 4.39 -16.16 -0.28
CA SER A 169 5.00 -17.12 0.64
C SER A 169 4.56 -16.83 2.07
N ALA A 170 4.32 -17.88 2.85
CA ALA A 170 4.07 -17.73 4.28
C ALA A 170 5.36 -17.28 4.99
N LEU A 171 5.27 -16.21 5.77
CA LEU A 171 6.34 -15.74 6.65
C LEU A 171 6.27 -16.37 8.03
N LEU A 172 5.14 -16.98 8.41
CA LEU A 172 4.88 -17.56 9.73
C LEU A 172 3.92 -18.74 9.62
N ALA A 173 3.88 -19.57 10.66
CA ALA A 173 2.91 -20.65 10.81
C ALA A 173 1.65 -20.13 11.52
N GLU A 174 0.64 -19.69 10.77
CA GLU A 174 -0.60 -19.09 11.31
C GLU A 174 -1.26 -19.95 12.40
N ARG A 175 -1.22 -21.28 12.25
CA ARG A 175 -1.80 -22.22 13.23
C ARG A 175 -1.16 -22.08 14.60
N ASP A 176 0.14 -21.83 14.65
CA ASP A 176 0.96 -21.85 15.85
C ASP A 176 1.19 -20.45 16.40
N GLU A 177 1.37 -19.46 15.50
CA GLU A 177 1.74 -18.08 15.81
C GLU A 177 0.53 -17.12 15.77
N GLY A 178 -0.59 -17.54 15.19
CA GLY A 178 -1.76 -16.69 14.94
C GLY A 178 -1.54 -15.71 13.78
N ASN A 179 -2.36 -14.65 13.74
CA ASN A 179 -2.30 -13.63 12.70
C ASN A 179 -1.20 -12.60 12.99
N ILE A 180 -0.81 -11.85 11.96
CA ILE A 180 -0.03 -10.63 12.15
C ILE A 180 -0.88 -9.62 12.95
N PHE A 181 -0.29 -9.10 14.02
CA PHE A 181 -0.86 -8.06 14.87
C PHE A 181 -0.29 -6.67 14.54
N THR A 182 1.03 -6.54 14.35
CA THR A 182 1.65 -5.28 13.92
C THR A 182 2.76 -5.49 12.90
N ILE A 183 2.93 -4.50 12.03
CA ILE A 183 4.03 -4.42 11.05
C ILE A 183 4.66 -3.04 11.21
N LYS A 184 5.99 -2.98 11.31
CA LYS A 184 6.75 -1.74 11.32
C LYS A 184 7.89 -1.84 10.33
N LYS A 185 7.97 -0.90 9.38
CA LYS A 185 9.19 -0.69 8.59
C LYS A 185 10.24 -0.05 9.49
N ILE A 186 11.40 -0.67 9.57
CA ILE A 186 12.54 -0.16 10.31
C ILE A 186 13.36 0.70 9.35
N HIS A 187 13.49 1.98 9.69
CA HIS A 187 14.31 2.91 8.94
C HIS A 187 15.66 3.02 9.63
N ASP A 188 16.73 2.71 8.90
CA ASP A 188 18.08 2.97 9.37
C ASP A 188 18.40 4.45 9.17
N LEU A 189 18.49 5.20 10.28
CA LEU A 189 18.74 6.63 10.26
C LEU A 189 20.18 6.98 9.85
N SER A 190 21.10 6.00 9.86
CA SER A 190 22.48 6.23 9.37
C SER A 190 22.55 6.54 7.87
N GLN A 191 21.46 6.31 7.13
CA GLN A 191 21.33 6.60 5.70
C GLN A 191 20.82 8.03 5.41
N LEU A 192 20.45 8.80 6.43
CA LEU A 192 19.94 10.17 6.29
C LEU A 192 21.02 11.25 6.51
N GLU A 193 22.25 10.87 6.85
CA GLU A 193 23.38 11.80 7.08
C GLU A 193 24.26 12.03 5.84
N GLY A 194 23.73 11.81 4.63
CA GLY A 194 24.42 12.04 3.35
C GLY A 194 24.11 13.38 2.70
#